data_AF-A0A0C2CVA1-F1
#
_entry.id   AF-A0A0C2CVA1-F1
#
_cell.length_a   1.000
_cell.length_b   1.000
_cell.length_c   1.000
_cell.angle_alpha   90.00
_cell.angle_beta   90.00
_cell.angle_gamma   90.00
#
_symmetry.space_group_name_H-M   'P 1'
#
loop_
_entity.id
_entity.type
_entity.pdbx_description
1 polymer ?
#
loop_
_entity_poly.entity_id
_entity_poly.type
_entity_poly.pdbx_seq_one_letter_code
_entity_poly.pdbx_strand_id
1 'polypeptide(L)'
;MAGERSKKYLPSFWQDDSAMQGYMSVIKSRAVNPIDHDRKIKFWTDLIASSCEVERNAIISLDSLKRRFQRGDQVPASLNVVLEHLDRYI
;
A
#
# COMPACT_ATOMS: atom_id res chain seq x y z
N MET A 1 -9.85 -12.86 13.86
CA MET A 1 -10.63 -11.61 13.74
C MET A 1 -10.01 -10.55 12.81
N ALA A 2 -8.79 -10.72 12.26
CA ALA A 2 -8.15 -9.73 11.36
C ALA A 2 -8.80 -9.64 9.96
N GLY A 3 -9.52 -10.68 9.49
CA GLY A 3 -10.08 -10.74 8.13
C GLY A 3 -11.36 -9.94 7.88
N GLU A 4 -12.03 -9.45 8.92
CA GLU A 4 -13.31 -8.72 8.78
C GLU A 4 -13.11 -7.20 8.68
N ARG A 5 -12.05 -6.68 9.32
CA ARG A 5 -11.72 -5.25 9.32
C ARG A 5 -11.05 -4.83 8.02
N SER A 6 -10.24 -5.71 7.42
CA SER A 6 -9.58 -5.47 6.14
C SER A 6 -10.54 -5.13 5.01
N LYS A 7 -11.75 -5.70 5.01
CA LYS A 7 -12.79 -5.35 4.03
C LYS A 7 -13.21 -3.87 4.03
N LYS A 8 -12.90 -3.11 5.09
CA LYS A 8 -13.34 -1.72 5.22
C LYS A 8 -12.39 -0.69 4.61
N TYR A 9 -11.12 -1.03 4.43
CA TYR A 9 -10.13 -0.11 3.83
C TYR A 9 -9.61 -0.58 2.47
N LEU A 10 -9.72 -1.86 2.14
CA LEU A 10 -9.29 -2.35 0.82
C LEU A 10 -10.21 -1.80 -0.28
N PRO A 11 -9.66 -1.37 -1.43
CA PRO A 11 -10.47 -0.88 -2.53
C PRO A 11 -11.38 -1.98 -3.09
N SER A 12 -12.50 -1.59 -3.71
CA SER A 12 -13.45 -2.54 -4.32
C SER A 12 -12.81 -3.43 -5.38
N PHE A 13 -11.78 -2.92 -6.08
CA PHE A 13 -11.00 -3.64 -7.08
C PHE A 13 -9.82 -4.42 -6.49
N TRP A 14 -9.71 -4.58 -5.17
CA TRP A 14 -8.57 -5.27 -4.55
C TRP A 14 -8.35 -6.70 -5.06
N GLN A 15 -9.42 -7.39 -5.45
CA GLN A 15 -9.35 -8.76 -6.00
C GLN A 15 -9.21 -8.79 -7.53
N ASP A 16 -9.22 -7.63 -8.20
CA ASP A 16 -8.94 -7.54 -9.63
C ASP A 16 -7.42 -7.54 -9.85
N ASP A 17 -6.91 -8.66 -10.36
CA ASP A 17 -5.48 -8.86 -10.59
C ASP A 17 -4.92 -7.89 -11.64
N SER A 18 -5.69 -7.56 -12.67
CA SER A 18 -5.26 -6.62 -13.70
C SER A 18 -5.12 -5.20 -13.11
N ALA A 19 -6.11 -4.78 -12.32
CA ALA A 19 -6.07 -3.48 -11.66
C ALA A 19 -4.93 -3.40 -10.63
N MET A 20 -4.74 -4.45 -9.84
CA MET A 20 -3.74 -4.46 -8.76
C MET A 20 -2.32 -4.74 -9.22
N GLN A 21 -2.10 -5.42 -10.35
CA GLN A 21 -0.76 -5.74 -10.87
C GLN A 21 0.14 -4.49 -10.94
N GLY A 22 -0.42 -3.38 -11.44
CA GLY A 22 0.25 -2.10 -11.47
C GLY A 22 0.69 -1.65 -10.08
N TYR A 23 -0.23 -1.60 -9.11
CA TYR A 23 0.04 -1.12 -7.75
C TYR A 23 0.96 -2.03 -6.94
N MET A 24 0.97 -3.33 -7.21
CA MET A 24 1.85 -4.31 -6.56
C MET A 24 3.30 -4.23 -7.05
N SER A 25 3.52 -3.68 -8.24
CA SER A 25 4.86 -3.56 -8.85
C SER A 25 5.73 -2.49 -8.18
N VAL A 26 7.03 -2.53 -8.48
CA VAL A 26 8.00 -1.55 -7.99
C VAL A 26 7.59 -0.12 -8.38
N ILE A 27 7.84 0.83 -7.47
CA ILE A 27 7.79 2.25 -7.79
C ILE A 27 9.16 2.63 -8.38
N LYS A 28 9.17 3.01 -9.66
CA LYS A 28 10.39 3.52 -10.31
C LYS A 28 10.69 4.93 -9.80
N SER A 29 11.94 5.37 -9.91
CA SER A 29 12.33 6.75 -9.60
C SER A 29 11.39 7.75 -10.27
N ARG A 30 11.00 8.80 -9.51
CA ARG A 30 10.14 9.88 -10.01
C ARG A 30 10.71 10.57 -11.24
N ALA A 31 12.04 10.61 -11.41
CA ALA A 31 12.69 11.15 -12.59
C ALA A 31 12.43 10.32 -13.87
N VAL A 32 12.14 9.02 -13.72
CA VAL A 32 11.90 8.09 -14.84
C VAL A 32 10.42 8.09 -15.25
N ASN A 33 9.51 8.06 -14.27
CA ASN A 33 8.08 8.09 -14.53
C ASN A 33 7.35 8.82 -13.40
N PRO A 34 7.24 10.16 -13.47
CA PRO A 34 6.64 10.94 -12.39
C PRO A 34 5.15 10.64 -12.21
N ILE A 35 4.43 10.36 -13.30
CA ILE A 35 2.98 10.10 -13.27
C ILE A 35 2.69 8.78 -12.53
N ASP A 36 3.37 7.69 -12.91
CA ASP A 36 3.16 6.39 -12.25
C ASP A 36 3.67 6.40 -10.81
N HIS A 37 4.79 7.08 -10.55
CA HIS A 37 5.34 7.26 -9.21
C HIS A 37 4.32 7.95 -8.30
N ASP A 38 3.86 9.14 -8.66
CA ASP A 38 2.98 9.95 -7.82
C ASP A 38 1.62 9.27 -7.64
N ARG A 39 1.11 8.59 -8.69
CA ARG A 39 -0.11 7.78 -8.60
C ARG A 39 0.02 6.64 -7.58
N LYS A 40 1.12 5.88 -7.61
CA LYS A 40 1.34 4.75 -6.70
C LYS A 40 1.61 5.21 -5.27
N ILE A 41 2.40 6.27 -5.08
CA ILE A 41 2.61 6.87 -3.77
C ILE A 41 1.27 7.25 -3.16
N LYS A 42 0.46 8.05 -3.87
CA LYS A 42 -0.85 8.48 -3.38
C LYS A 42 -1.74 7.29 -3.01
N PHE A 43 -1.86 6.30 -3.91
CA PHE A 43 -2.66 5.11 -3.65
C PHE A 43 -2.25 4.40 -2.35
N TRP A 44 -0.95 4.14 -2.16
CA TRP A 44 -0.47 3.40 -1.01
C TRP A 44 -0.52 4.22 0.28
N THR A 45 -0.20 5.53 0.24
CA THR A 45 -0.30 6.38 1.44
C THR A 45 -1.75 6.49 1.92
N ASP A 46 -2.71 6.67 1.00
CA ASP A 46 -4.14 6.74 1.34
C ASP A 46 -4.63 5.41 1.94
N LEU A 47 -4.23 4.30 1.33
CA LEU A 47 -4.62 2.96 1.79
C LEU A 47 -3.99 2.61 3.15
N ILE A 48 -2.73 2.97 3.38
CA ILE A 48 -2.06 2.80 4.68
C ILE A 48 -2.79 3.63 5.74
N ALA A 49 -3.07 4.91 5.47
CA ALA A 49 -3.77 5.79 6.39
C ALA A 49 -5.15 5.23 6.78
N SER A 50 -5.96 4.87 5.79
CA SER A 50 -7.28 4.23 6.02
C SER A 50 -7.16 2.94 6.84
N SER A 51 -6.13 2.13 6.58
CA SER A 51 -5.89 0.91 7.37
C SER A 51 -5.55 1.22 8.82
N CYS A 52 -4.76 2.26 9.09
CA CYS A 52 -4.40 2.68 10.45
C CYS A 52 -5.62 3.17 11.23
N GLU A 53 -6.52 3.92 10.58
CA GLU A 53 -7.77 4.38 11.17
C GLU A 53 -8.70 3.21 11.52
N VAL A 54 -8.92 2.29 10.58
CA VAL A 54 -9.81 1.14 10.78
C VAL A 54 -9.26 0.18 11.84
N GLU A 55 -7.96 -0.10 11.83
CA GLU A 55 -7.31 -0.95 12.83
C GLU A 55 -7.09 -0.24 14.17
N ARG A 56 -7.30 1.08 14.23
CA ARG A 56 -6.97 1.97 15.35
C ARG A 56 -5.53 1.79 15.82
N ASN A 57 -4.63 1.65 14.85
CA ASN A 57 -3.22 1.44 15.10
C ASN A 57 -2.38 2.16 14.04
N ALA A 58 -1.75 3.26 14.44
CA ALA A 58 -0.85 4.04 13.60
C ALA A 58 0.60 3.53 13.62
N ILE A 59 0.94 2.58 14.51
CA ILE A 59 2.26 1.97 14.54
C ILE A 59 2.34 0.96 13.39
N ILE A 60 3.19 1.28 12.42
CA ILE A 60 3.41 0.48 11.24
C ILE A 60 4.90 0.21 11.06
N SER A 61 5.19 -0.97 10.53
CA SER A 61 6.49 -1.37 10.01
C SER A 61 6.33 -2.01 8.65
N LEU A 62 7.41 -2.09 7.87
CA LEU A 62 7.41 -2.80 6.60
C LEU A 62 6.81 -4.20 6.73
N ASP A 63 7.25 -4.99 7.71
CA ASP A 63 6.73 -6.33 7.97
C ASP A 63 5.23 -6.36 8.30
N SER A 64 4.76 -5.38 9.07
CA SER A 64 3.33 -5.27 9.37
C SER A 64 2.49 -4.97 8.12
N LEU A 65 3.00 -4.10 7.24
CA LEU A 65 2.31 -3.71 6.00
C LEU A 65 2.34 -4.84 4.98
N LYS A 66 3.47 -5.56 4.87
CA LYS A 66 3.58 -6.75 4.01
C LYS A 66 2.53 -7.79 4.36
N ARG A 67 2.36 -8.09 5.66
CA ARG A 67 1.32 -9.02 6.13
C ARG A 67 -0.08 -8.47 5.90
N ARG A 68 -0.30 -7.17 6.11
CA ARG A 68 -1.62 -6.53 5.99
C ARG A 68 -2.11 -6.46 4.55
N PHE A 69 -1.21 -6.19 3.61
CA PHE A 69 -1.52 -5.97 2.19
C PHE A 69 -1.09 -7.13 1.29
N GLN A 70 -0.84 -8.30 1.86
CA GLN A 70 -0.56 -9.52 1.10
C GLN A 70 -1.81 -9.93 0.29
N ARG A 71 -1.60 -10.27 -0.98
CA ARG A 71 -2.62 -10.79 -1.90
C ARG A 71 -2.22 -12.19 -2.33
N GLY A 72 -2.79 -13.21 -1.67
CA GLY A 72 -2.37 -14.59 -1.89
C GLY A 72 -0.90 -14.78 -1.48
N ASP A 73 -0.05 -15.12 -2.45
CA ASP A 73 1.41 -15.23 -2.31
C ASP A 73 2.15 -13.92 -2.64
N GLN A 74 1.47 -12.91 -3.17
CA GLN A 74 2.06 -11.65 -3.58
C GLN A 74 2.13 -10.62 -2.45
N VAL A 75 3.29 -9.99 -2.33
CA VAL A 75 3.54 -8.86 -1.43
C VAL A 75 3.85 -7.63 -2.28
N PRO A 76 3.30 -6.44 -1.96
CA PRO A 76 3.55 -5.26 -2.79
C PRO A 76 5.02 -4.84 -2.70
N ALA A 77 5.72 -4.84 -3.84
CA ALA A 77 7.11 -4.43 -3.94
C ALA A 77 7.29 -2.91 -3.75
N SER A 78 6.20 -2.15 -3.85
CA SER A 78 6.13 -0.72 -3.65
C SER A 78 6.34 -0.25 -2.20
N LEU A 79 6.08 -1.11 -1.20
CA LEU A 79 5.97 -0.68 0.20
C LEU A 79 7.23 -0.03 0.76
N ASN A 80 8.43 -0.46 0.36
CA ASN A 80 9.68 0.16 0.80
C ASN A 80 9.74 1.64 0.41
N VAL A 81 9.47 1.92 -0.87
CA VAL A 81 9.51 3.29 -1.41
C VAL A 81 8.43 4.16 -0.77
N VAL A 82 7.27 3.58 -0.45
CA VAL A 82 6.19 4.30 0.23
C VAL A 82 6.58 4.65 1.67
N LEU A 83 7.23 3.74 2.41
CA LEU A 83 7.71 4.03 3.75
C LEU A 83 8.82 5.08 3.76
N GLU A 84 9.78 4.99 2.84
CA GLU A 84 10.80 6.02 2.64
C GLU A 84 10.19 7.38 2.29
N HIS A 85 9.05 7.40 1.58
CA HIS A 85 8.31 8.62 1.31
C HIS A 85 7.65 9.18 2.58
N LEU A 86 7.01 8.32 3.39
CA LEU A 86 6.33 8.74 4.63
C LEU A 86 7.31 9.26 5.69
N ASP A 87 8.47 8.61 5.84
CA ASP A 87 9.52 9.00 6.80
C ASP A 87 10.04 10.42 6.58
N ARG A 88 9.97 10.94 5.35
CA ARG A 88 10.39 12.33 5.04
C ARG A 88 9.46 13.41 5.60
N TYR A 89 8.26 13.04 6.03
CA TYR A 89 7.23 13.97 6.52
C TYR A 89 6.93 13.81 8.01
N ILE A 90 7.68 12.95 8.71
CA ILE A 90 7.62 12.74 10.16
C ILE A 90 8.87 13.37 10.79
#